data_AF-A0A3U1MEL7-F1
#
_entry.id   AF-A0A3U1MEL7-F1
#
_cell.length_a   1.000
_cell.length_b   1.000
_cell.length_c   1.000
_cell.angle_alpha   90.00
_cell.angle_beta   90.00
_cell.angle_gamma   90.00
#
_symmetry.space_group_name_H-M   'P 1'
#
loop_
_entity.id
_entity.type
_entity.pdbx_description
1 polymer ?
#
loop_
_entity_poly.entity_id
_entity_poly.type
_entity_poly.pdbx_seq_one_letter_code
_entity_poly.pdbx_strand_id
1 'polypeptide(L)'
;MDKVNEHVSESFMTYNGFNRPALIAGIPLMLLLFTAFFAVLTGFPAIFLWGIKGIIIPVICALFLFIVKLACENDSNALRVIRLNLMGLLLKIRHRDLIIGYSSVR
;
A
#
# COMPACT_ATOMS: atom_id res chain seq x y z
N MET A 1 -41.24 16.99 33.19
CA MET A 1 -40.60 15.68 32.98
C MET A 1 -39.62 15.83 31.85
N ASP A 2 -38.38 16.14 32.23
CA ASP A 2 -37.24 16.29 31.34
C ASP A 2 -36.93 14.98 30.63
N LYS A 3 -36.77 15.07 29.31
CA LYS A 3 -36.06 14.09 28.49
C LYS A 3 -35.00 14.87 27.72
N VAL A 4 -34.02 15.37 28.45
CA VAL A 4 -32.73 15.80 27.88
C VAL A 4 -32.12 14.54 27.28
N ASN A 5 -32.25 14.39 25.96
CA ASN A 5 -31.55 13.35 25.21
C ASN A 5 -30.08 13.75 25.16
N GLU A 6 -29.40 13.43 26.25
CA GLU A 6 -27.95 13.35 26.32
C GLU A 6 -27.55 12.20 25.40
N HIS A 7 -27.35 12.50 24.11
CA HIS A 7 -26.52 11.66 23.25
C HIS A 7 -25.10 11.76 23.78
N VAL A 8 -24.85 11.09 24.91
CA VAL A 8 -23.52 10.71 25.35
C VAL A 8 -22.93 10.06 24.12
N SER A 9 -21.94 10.72 23.53
CA SER A 9 -21.16 10.18 22.43
C SER A 9 -20.47 8.94 22.98
N GLU A 10 -21.16 7.81 22.95
CA GLU A 10 -20.59 6.49 23.16
C GLU A 10 -19.60 6.31 22.01
N SER A 11 -18.40 6.84 22.20
CA SER A 11 -17.26 6.57 21.37
C SER A 11 -16.90 5.12 21.65
N PHE A 12 -17.60 4.19 20.99
CA PHE A 12 -17.18 2.81 20.93
C PHE A 12 -15.71 2.79 20.50
N MET A 13 -14.87 2.00 21.17
CA MET A 13 -13.54 1.69 20.64
C MET A 13 -13.74 1.00 19.29
N THR A 14 -13.78 1.78 18.22
CA THR A 14 -13.91 1.24 16.88
C THR A 14 -12.55 0.71 16.47
N TYR A 15 -12.46 -0.58 16.13
CA TYR A 15 -11.21 -1.23 15.70
C TYR A 15 -10.70 -0.74 14.32
N ASN A 16 -11.15 0.43 13.84
CA ASN A 16 -10.77 0.98 12.53
C ASN A 16 -9.28 1.31 12.42
N GLY A 17 -8.59 1.50 13.55
CA GLY A 17 -7.13 1.63 13.57
C GLY A 17 -6.41 0.34 13.16
N PHE A 18 -6.98 -0.83 13.46
CA PHE A 18 -6.40 -2.13 13.15
C PHE A 18 -6.56 -2.53 11.67
N ASN A 19 -7.51 -1.90 10.97
CA ASN A 19 -7.70 -2.11 9.53
C ASN A 19 -6.71 -1.29 8.68
N ARG A 20 -6.03 -0.29 9.26
CA ARG A 20 -5.03 0.50 8.52
C ARG A 20 -3.71 -0.26 8.49
N PRO A 21 -3.04 -0.35 7.33
CA PRO A 21 -1.73 -0.99 7.27
C PRO A 21 -0.72 -0.21 8.12
N ALA A 22 0.17 -0.94 8.80
CA ALA A 22 1.24 -0.32 9.58
C ALA A 22 2.21 0.42 8.64
N LEU A 23 2.30 1.75 8.79
CA LEU A 23 3.19 2.62 8.00
C LEU A 23 4.32 3.15 8.87
N ILE A 24 5.54 3.14 8.36
CA ILE A 24 6.69 3.85 8.91
C ILE A 24 7.08 4.96 7.94
N ALA A 25 7.11 6.20 8.42
CA ALA A 25 7.43 7.38 7.61
C ALA A 25 6.61 7.50 6.31
N GLY A 26 5.35 7.04 6.33
CA GLY A 26 4.45 7.02 5.16
C GLY A 26 4.62 5.82 4.24
N ILE A 27 5.45 4.83 4.59
CA ILE A 27 5.71 3.64 3.77
C ILE A 27 5.19 2.39 4.51
N PRO A 28 4.44 1.48 3.86
CA PRO A 28 3.97 0.26 4.51
C PRO A 28 5.14 -0.63 4.97
N LEU A 29 5.11 -1.05 6.24
CA LEU A 29 6.19 -1.78 6.92
C LEU A 29 6.69 -3.00 6.11
N MET A 30 5.76 -3.86 5.68
CA MET A 30 6.11 -5.09 4.97
C MET A 30 6.82 -4.79 3.65
N LEU A 31 6.44 -3.70 2.99
CA LEU A 31 6.98 -3.29 1.71
C LEU A 31 8.38 -2.69 1.88
N LEU A 32 8.56 -1.86 2.92
CA LEU A 32 9.87 -1.35 3.34
C LEU A 32 10.81 -2.51 3.69
N LEU A 33 10.37 -3.47 4.49
CA LEU A 33 11.20 -4.59 4.93
C LEU A 33 11.64 -5.47 3.74
N PHE A 34 10.69 -5.82 2.87
CA PHE A 34 11.00 -6.66 1.71
C PHE A 34 11.95 -5.97 0.72
N THR A 35 11.72 -4.69 0.43
CA THR A 35 12.57 -3.92 -0.50
C THR A 35 13.95 -3.65 0.09
N ALA A 36 14.06 -3.35 1.39
CA ALA A 36 15.34 -3.18 2.07
C ALA A 36 16.13 -4.50 2.07
N PHE A 37 15.47 -5.62 2.38
CA PHE A 37 16.09 -6.94 2.31
C PHE A 37 16.57 -7.26 0.89
N PHE A 38 15.73 -7.00 -0.13
CA PHE A 38 16.10 -7.20 -1.53
C PHE A 38 17.27 -6.30 -1.94
N ALA A 39 17.25 -5.02 -1.56
CA ALA A 39 18.32 -4.06 -1.85
C ALA A 39 19.66 -4.49 -1.25
N VAL A 40 19.66 -5.09 -0.06
CA VAL A 40 20.85 -5.65 0.57
C VAL A 40 21.30 -6.91 -0.18
N LEU A 41 20.42 -7.89 -0.36
CA LEU A 41 20.76 -9.16 -1.00
C LEU A 41 21.25 -9.02 -2.44
N THR A 42 20.76 -8.02 -3.17
CA THR A 42 21.13 -7.82 -4.58
C THR A 42 22.15 -6.71 -4.76
N GLY A 43 22.09 -5.65 -3.93
CA GLY A 43 23.00 -4.52 -4.00
C GLY A 43 24.43 -4.87 -3.59
N PHE A 44 24.62 -5.64 -2.50
CA PHE A 44 25.97 -6.04 -2.08
C PHE A 44 26.68 -6.90 -3.15
N PRO A 45 26.06 -7.98 -3.67
CA PRO A 45 26.68 -8.76 -4.75
C PRO A 45 26.88 -7.94 -6.02
N ALA A 46 25.95 -7.05 -6.38
CA ALA A 46 26.10 -6.22 -7.57
C ALA A 46 27.28 -5.25 -7.44
N ILE A 47 27.48 -4.65 -6.26
CA ILE A 47 28.64 -3.79 -6.00
C ILE A 47 29.93 -4.61 -6.00
N PHE A 48 29.91 -5.83 -5.46
CA PHE A 48 31.07 -6.70 -5.46
C PHE A 48 31.50 -7.13 -6.88
N LEU A 49 30.54 -7.44 -7.76
CA LEU A 49 30.81 -7.93 -9.12
C LEU A 49 31.07 -6.81 -10.13
N TRP A 50 30.33 -5.70 -10.05
CA TRP A 50 30.39 -4.59 -11.02
C TRP A 50 30.96 -3.29 -10.44
N GLY A 51 31.50 -3.32 -9.22
CA GLY A 51 32.05 -2.15 -8.54
C GLY A 51 30.98 -1.10 -8.27
N ILE A 52 31.35 0.18 -8.38
CA ILE A 52 30.45 1.30 -8.06
C ILE A 52 29.18 1.34 -8.93
N LYS A 53 29.21 0.76 -10.13
CA LYS A 53 28.02 0.65 -10.99
C LYS A 53 26.92 -0.19 -10.36
N GLY A 54 27.26 -1.11 -9.45
CA GLY A 54 26.30 -1.92 -8.71
C GLY A 54 25.38 -1.13 -7.77
N ILE A 55 25.74 0.13 -7.44
CA ILE A 55 24.88 1.04 -6.64
C ILE A 55 23.55 1.34 -7.34
N ILE A 56 23.44 1.12 -8.65
CA ILE A 56 22.19 1.34 -9.37
C ILE A 56 21.02 0.54 -8.78
N ILE A 57 21.28 -0.66 -8.24
CA ILE A 57 20.24 -1.50 -7.64
C ILE A 57 19.64 -0.87 -6.37
N PRO A 58 20.41 -0.54 -5.32
CA PRO A 58 19.84 0.12 -4.14
C PRO A 58 19.22 1.49 -4.46
N VAL A 59 19.74 2.22 -5.46
CA VAL A 59 19.13 3.48 -5.93
C VAL A 59 17.73 3.26 -6.52
N ILE A 60 17.56 2.24 -7.35
CA ILE A 60 16.23 1.88 -7.90
C ILE A 60 15.27 1.47 -6.79
N CYS A 61 15.73 0.69 -5.81
CA CYS A 61 14.92 0.33 -4.65
C CYS A 61 14.50 1.56 -3.82
N ALA A 62 15.41 2.52 -3.62
CA ALA A 62 15.11 3.77 -2.91
C ALA A 62 14.10 4.63 -3.68
N LEU A 63 14.26 4.77 -5.00
CA LEU A 63 13.31 5.48 -5.87
C LEU A 63 11.92 4.83 -5.83
N PHE A 64 11.85 3.50 -5.87
CA PHE A 64 10.60 2.77 -5.73
C PHE A 64 9.92 3.05 -4.39
N LEU A 65 10.66 3.02 -3.28
CA LEU A 65 10.13 3.36 -1.95
C LEU A 65 9.67 4.81 -1.85
N PHE A 66 10.36 5.73 -2.53
CA PHE A 66 9.97 7.13 -2.59
C PHE A 66 8.62 7.31 -3.31
N ILE A 67 8.41 6.62 -4.42
CA ILE A 67 7.11 6.63 -5.12
C ILE A 67 6.00 6.06 -4.23
N VAL A 68 6.27 4.96 -3.52
CA VAL A 68 5.32 4.37 -2.58
C VAL A 68 5.00 5.34 -1.44
N LYS A 69 5.98 6.06 -0.91
CA LYS A 69 5.79 7.09 0.11
C LYS A 69 4.85 8.19 -0.38
N LEU A 70 5.06 8.70 -1.60
CA LEU A 70 4.19 9.73 -2.20
C LEU A 70 2.75 9.22 -2.38
N ALA A 71 2.58 7.96 -2.77
CA ALA A 71 1.25 7.36 -2.93
C ALA A 71 0.51 7.20 -1.59
N CYS A 72 1.23 6.90 -0.51
CA CYS A 72 0.67 6.68 0.82
C CYS A 72 0.56 7.95 1.69
N GLU A 73 1.07 9.10 1.24
CA GLU A 73 1.02 10.36 1.98
C GLU A 73 -0.43 10.83 2.20
N ASN A 74 -1.28 10.69 1.17
CA ASN A 74 -2.67 11.13 1.22
C ASN A 74 -3.63 10.06 1.79
N ASP A 75 -3.32 8.77 1.60
CA ASP A 75 -4.14 7.67 2.14
C ASP A 75 -3.29 6.42 2.46
N SER A 76 -3.36 6.00 3.73
CA SER A 76 -2.81 4.73 4.22
C SER A 76 -3.25 3.50 3.43
N ASN A 77 -4.45 3.49 2.85
CA ASN A 77 -5.01 2.38 2.07
C ASN A 77 -4.76 2.49 0.56
N ALA A 78 -4.06 3.51 0.07
CA ALA A 78 -3.83 3.73 -1.36
C ALA A 78 -3.27 2.50 -2.07
N LEU A 79 -2.33 1.78 -1.45
CA LEU A 79 -1.76 0.56 -2.02
C LEU A 79 -2.77 -0.58 -2.19
N ARG A 80 -3.73 -0.69 -1.26
CA ARG A 80 -4.80 -1.69 -1.36
C ARG A 80 -5.71 -1.36 -2.54
N VAL A 81 -6.04 -0.09 -2.74
CA VAL A 81 -6.84 0.38 -3.87
C VAL A 81 -6.12 0.12 -5.19
N ILE A 82 -4.82 0.44 -5.28
CA ILE A 82 -3.99 0.15 -6.47
C ILE A 82 -3.98 -1.35 -6.78
N ARG A 83 -3.79 -2.20 -5.77
CA ARG A 83 -3.82 -3.66 -5.94
C ARG A 83 -5.17 -4.15 -6.45
N LEU A 84 -6.27 -3.63 -5.90
CA LEU A 84 -7.62 -3.98 -6.34
C LEU A 84 -7.88 -3.53 -7.78
N ASN A 85 -7.46 -2.32 -8.15
CA ASN A 85 -7.55 -1.81 -9.51
C ASN A 85 -6.75 -2.67 -10.49
N LEU A 86 -5.53 -3.08 -10.13
CA LEU A 86 -4.72 -4.00 -10.94
C LEU A 86 -5.39 -5.36 -11.11
N MET A 87 -5.92 -5.92 -10.03
CA MET A 87 -6.65 -7.19 -10.07
C MET A 87 -7.91 -7.08 -10.94
N GLY A 88 -8.66 -6.00 -10.80
CA GLY A 88 -9.83 -5.71 -11.65
C GLY A 88 -9.45 -5.58 -13.12
N LEU A 89 -8.34 -4.89 -13.43
CA LEU A 89 -7.82 -4.79 -14.79
C LEU A 89 -7.43 -6.16 -15.37
N LEU A 90 -6.71 -6.97 -14.59
CA LEU A 90 -6.31 -8.33 -15.01
C LEU A 90 -7.51 -9.23 -15.26
N LEU A 91 -8.54 -9.16 -14.42
CA LEU A 91 -9.78 -9.90 -14.62
C LEU A 91 -10.50 -9.46 -15.89
N LYS A 92 -10.57 -8.14 -16.14
CA LYS A 92 -11.15 -7.58 -17.36
C LYS A 92 -10.42 -8.04 -18.62
N ILE A 93 -9.09 -8.06 -18.58
CA ILE A 93 -8.26 -8.57 -19.69
C ILE A 93 -8.51 -10.07 -19.91
N ARG A 94 -8.56 -10.87 -18.83
CA ARG A 94 -8.73 -12.32 -18.89
C ARG A 94 -10.10 -12.72 -19.45
N HIS A 95 -11.16 -12.10 -18.98
CA HIS A 95 -12.51 -12.45 -19.41
C HIS A 95 -12.93 -11.76 -20.72
N ARG A 96 -12.13 -10.81 -21.23
CA ARG A 96 -12.45 -9.99 -22.43
C ARG A 96 -13.84 -9.34 -22.35
N ASP A 97 -14.35 -9.19 -21.13
CA ASP A 97 -15.67 -8.66 -20.87
C ASP A 97 -15.59 -7.13 -20.83
N LEU A 98 -16.48 -6.48 -21.59
CA LEU A 98 -16.70 -5.03 -21.57
C LEU A 98 -17.53 -4.57 -20.37
N ILE A 99 -17.84 -5.46 -19.41
CA ILE A 99 -18.73 -5.18 -18.29
C ILE A 99 -18.06 -4.15 -17.35
N ILE A 100 -18.68 -2.98 -17.22
CA ILE A 100 -18.16 -1.80 -16.50
C ILE A 100 -18.76 -1.67 -15.08
N GLY A 101 -19.73 -2.51 -14.72
CA GLY A 101 -20.34 -2.46 -13.40
C GLY A 101 -21.17 -3.69 -13.05
N TYR A 102 -21.04 -4.13 -11.80
CA TYR A 102 -21.96 -5.04 -11.14
C TYR A 102 -22.83 -4.17 -10.22
N SER A 103 -24.10 -4.00 -10.57
CA SER A 103 -25.09 -3.41 -9.67
C SER A 103 -25.63 -4.52 -8.79
N SER A 104 -25.30 -4.51 -7.49
CA SER A 104 -25.89 -5.45 -6.54
C SER A 104 -27.30 -4.98 -6.19
N VAL A 105 -28.25 -5.22 -7.09
CA VAL A 105 -29.67 -5.16 -6.74
C VAL A 105 -30.14 -6.59 -6.50
N ARG A 106 -30.28 -6.95 -5.23
CA ARG A 106 -31.46 -7.66 -4.73
C ARG A 106 -31.61 -7.47 -3.23
#